data_AF-X1E3X4-F1
#
_entry.id   AF-X1E3X4-F1
#
_cell.length_a   1.000
_cell.length_b   1.000
_cell.length_c   1.000
_cell.angle_alpha   90.00
_cell.angle_beta   90.00
_cell.angle_gamma   90.00
#
_symmetry.space_group_name_H-M   'P 1'
#
loop_
_entity.id
_entity.type
_entity.pdbx_description
1 polymer ?
#
loop_
_entity_poly.entity_id
_entity_poly.type
_entity_poly.pdbx_seq_one_letter_code
_entity_poly.pdbx_strand_id
1 'polypeptide(L)'
;MISQPKESQISYHDKKSFQQVALKWGKHLQETKKGFSKFGTLMGLMTMDSVHGLPTQNFRSGSFKDAEKISGEALHEYLLKNNGKFSVSCSPGCMIRCSNIVNDKDGNHITSSLEYETVALNGSNLLVNDIEKLAIIDHVCDDFG
;
A
#
# COMPACT_ATOMS: atom_id res chain seq x y z
N MET A 1 -3.40 10.20 -22.79
CA MET A 1 -3.23 8.82 -22.31
C MET A 1 -2.03 8.21 -23.02
N ILE A 2 -1.06 7.66 -22.28
CA ILE A 2 0.08 6.95 -22.87
C ILE A 2 -0.43 5.61 -23.40
N SER A 3 -0.33 5.36 -24.71
CA SER A 3 -0.71 4.08 -25.30
C SER A 3 0.32 3.01 -24.90
N GLN A 4 -0.10 2.02 -24.12
CA GLN A 4 0.78 0.89 -23.80
C GLN A 4 0.97 0.01 -25.04
N PRO A 5 2.21 -0.34 -25.41
CA PRO A 5 2.45 -1.23 -26.54
C PRO A 5 1.93 -2.64 -26.22
N LYS A 6 1.32 -3.29 -27.22
CA LYS A 6 0.78 -4.66 -27.08
C LYS A 6 1.87 -5.72 -26.88
N GLU A 7 3.10 -5.40 -27.30
CA GLU A 7 4.25 -6.29 -27.20
C GLU A 7 5.45 -5.55 -26.61
N SER A 8 6.30 -6.30 -25.91
CA SER A 8 7.57 -5.78 -25.40
C SER A 8 8.46 -5.40 -26.58
N GLN A 9 8.94 -4.15 -26.61
CA GLN A 9 9.92 -3.68 -27.58
C GLN A 9 11.37 -4.01 -27.16
N ILE A 10 11.55 -4.69 -26.03
CA ILE A 10 12.87 -5.05 -25.49
C ILE A 10 13.38 -6.33 -26.15
N SER A 11 14.58 -6.26 -26.73
CA SER A 11 15.30 -7.43 -27.22
C SER A 11 15.99 -8.17 -26.06
N TYR A 12 15.75 -9.48 -25.96
CA TYR A 12 16.44 -10.34 -25.01
C TYR A 12 17.62 -11.03 -25.69
N HIS A 13 18.81 -11.02 -25.06
CA HIS A 13 19.92 -11.85 -25.51
C HIS A 13 19.57 -13.35 -25.44
N ASP A 14 18.97 -13.78 -24.33
CA ASP A 14 18.40 -15.12 -24.17
C ASP A 14 17.02 -15.04 -23.48
N LYS A 15 15.97 -15.03 -24.30
CA LYS A 15 14.58 -14.90 -23.84
C LYS A 15 14.16 -16.08 -22.95
N LYS A 16 14.59 -17.30 -23.28
CA LYS A 16 14.14 -18.51 -22.59
C LYS A 16 14.74 -18.57 -21.19
N SER A 17 16.05 -18.34 -21.07
CA SER A 17 16.72 -18.32 -19.77
C SER A 17 16.20 -17.18 -18.88
N PHE A 18 15.98 -15.99 -19.44
CA PHE A 18 15.37 -14.87 -18.71
C PHE A 18 14.00 -15.23 -18.15
N GLN A 19 13.11 -15.78 -19.00
CA GLN A 19 11.75 -16.15 -18.58
C GLN A 19 11.74 -17.22 -17.49
N GLN A 20 12.63 -18.22 -17.57
CA GLN A 20 12.75 -19.26 -16.54
C GLN A 20 13.14 -18.67 -15.18
N VAL A 21 14.14 -17.79 -15.16
CA VAL A 21 14.59 -17.13 -13.93
C VAL A 21 13.51 -16.18 -13.39
N ALA A 22 12.91 -15.35 -14.24
CA ALA A 22 11.86 -14.42 -13.87
C ALA A 22 10.64 -15.14 -13.28
N LEU A 23 10.21 -16.27 -13.86
CA LEU A 23 9.10 -17.07 -13.34
C LEU A 23 9.42 -17.65 -11.96
N LYS A 24 10.63 -18.21 -11.78
CA LYS A 24 11.07 -18.76 -10.50
C LYS A 24 11.06 -17.68 -9.42
N TRP A 25 11.64 -16.51 -9.70
CA TRP A 25 11.66 -15.38 -8.77
C TRP A 25 10.27 -14.81 -8.51
N GLY A 26 9.43 -14.69 -9.54
CA GLY A 26 8.07 -14.20 -9.39
C GLY A 26 7.24 -15.05 -8.44
N LYS A 27 7.33 -16.38 -8.55
CA LYS A 27 6.69 -17.31 -7.60
C LYS A 27 7.23 -17.13 -6.18
N HIS A 28 8.56 -17.05 -6.04
CA HIS A 28 9.19 -16.84 -4.74
C HIS A 28 8.74 -15.52 -4.07
N LEU A 29 8.61 -14.44 -4.83
CA LEU A 29 8.11 -13.16 -4.31
C LEU A 29 6.65 -13.26 -3.89
N GLN A 30 5.79 -13.91 -4.68
CA GLN A 30 4.39 -14.13 -4.31
C GLN A 30 4.25 -14.94 -3.01
N GLU A 31 5.14 -15.90 -2.78
CA GLU A 31 5.15 -16.70 -1.57
C GLU A 31 5.64 -15.91 -0.35
N THR A 32 6.74 -15.17 -0.51
CA THR A 32 7.43 -14.49 0.61
C THR A 32 6.91 -13.10 0.92
N LYS A 33 6.17 -12.45 0.01
CA LYS A 33 5.69 -11.07 0.15
C LYS A 33 4.17 -10.95 0.30
N LYS A 34 3.48 -12.02 0.72
CA LYS A 34 2.02 -12.05 0.93
C LYS A 34 1.51 -10.95 1.87
N GLY A 35 2.31 -10.58 2.88
CA GLY A 35 1.99 -9.48 3.80
C GLY A 35 1.78 -8.17 3.04
N PHE A 36 2.73 -7.80 2.16
CA PHE A 36 2.61 -6.63 1.30
C PHE A 36 1.43 -6.75 0.33
N SER A 37 1.20 -7.91 -0.27
CA SER A 37 0.06 -8.09 -1.18
C SER A 37 -1.29 -7.87 -0.49
N LYS A 38 -1.40 -8.19 0.80
CA LYS A 38 -2.64 -8.12 1.56
C LYS A 38 -2.83 -6.76 2.24
N PHE A 39 -1.78 -6.23 2.86
CA PHE A 39 -1.86 -5.05 3.73
C PHE A 39 -1.04 -3.85 3.22
N GLY A 40 -0.42 -3.95 2.05
CA GLY A 40 0.49 -2.93 1.55
C GLY A 40 1.68 -2.72 2.49
N THR A 41 2.25 -1.52 2.47
CA THR A 41 3.32 -1.15 3.41
C THR A 41 2.80 -0.99 4.84
N LEU A 42 1.50 -0.75 5.06
CA LEU A 42 0.89 -0.70 6.40
C LEU A 42 1.05 -2.00 7.20
N MET A 43 1.46 -3.11 6.56
CA MET A 43 1.84 -4.33 7.28
C MET A 43 2.88 -4.10 8.40
N GLY A 44 3.69 -3.03 8.29
CA GLY A 44 4.69 -2.67 9.28
C GLY A 44 4.17 -1.79 10.43
N LEU A 45 2.95 -1.25 10.37
CA LEU A 45 2.49 -0.23 11.31
C LEU A 45 2.46 -0.73 12.76
N MET A 46 1.82 -1.88 13.00
CA MET A 46 1.76 -2.46 14.34
C MET A 46 3.12 -2.95 14.82
N THR A 47 4.02 -3.37 13.90
CA THR A 47 5.40 -3.67 14.26
C THR A 47 6.11 -2.42 14.77
N MET A 48 5.98 -1.30 14.06
CA MET A 48 6.58 -0.03 14.46
C MET A 48 6.02 0.49 15.79
N ASP A 49 4.72 0.36 16.03
CA ASP A 49 4.11 0.69 17.32
C ASP A 49 4.67 -0.17 18.46
N SER A 50 4.77 -1.49 18.26
CA SER A 50 5.24 -2.44 19.29
C SER A 50 6.70 -2.23 19.71
N VAL A 51 7.54 -1.71 18.81
CA VAL A 51 8.95 -1.39 19.09
C VAL A 51 9.14 0.07 19.52
N HIS A 52 8.06 0.80 19.79
CA HIS A 52 8.07 2.23 20.13
C HIS A 52 8.75 3.10 19.05
N GLY A 53 8.57 2.73 17.78
CA GLY A 53 9.11 3.42 16.61
C GLY A 53 8.07 4.14 15.76
N LEU A 54 6.78 4.12 16.13
CA LEU A 54 5.70 4.79 15.40
C LEU A 54 5.66 6.29 15.77
N PRO A 55 5.94 7.22 14.84
CA PRO A 55 5.90 8.65 15.13
C PRO A 55 4.52 9.07 15.63
N THR A 56 4.46 9.59 16.86
CA THR A 56 3.19 9.97 17.49
C THR A 56 3.29 11.37 18.11
N GLN A 57 2.26 12.19 17.85
CA GLN A 57 2.16 13.57 18.35
C GLN A 57 3.41 14.41 18.05
N ASN A 58 3.77 14.59 16.78
CA ASN A 58 4.99 15.28 16.36
C ASN A 58 6.25 14.67 17.00
N PHE A 59 6.43 13.35 16.84
CA PHE A 59 7.55 12.57 17.37
C PHE A 59 7.76 12.64 18.91
N ARG A 60 6.76 13.07 19.68
CA ARG A 60 6.83 13.13 21.15
C ARG A 60 6.71 11.77 21.82
N SER A 61 6.11 10.80 21.11
CA SER A 61 5.99 9.41 21.53
C SER A 61 6.28 8.48 20.35
N GLY A 62 6.73 7.28 20.67
CA GLY A 62 6.97 6.19 19.72
C GLY A 62 5.81 5.21 19.57
N SER A 63 4.70 5.42 20.29
CA SER A 63 3.50 4.58 20.23
C SER A 63 2.23 5.41 20.26
N PHE A 64 1.19 4.88 19.62
CA PHE A 64 -0.11 5.51 19.49
C PHE A 64 -1.22 4.62 20.05
N LYS A 65 -1.97 5.15 21.03
CA LYS A 65 -3.06 4.42 21.70
C LYS A 65 -4.13 3.84 20.76
N ASP A 66 -4.28 4.44 19.56
CA ASP A 66 -5.28 4.08 18.56
C ASP A 66 -4.62 3.47 17.30
N ALA A 67 -3.37 2.99 17.38
CA ALA A 67 -2.63 2.42 16.24
C ALA A 67 -3.42 1.33 15.50
N GLU A 68 -4.17 0.50 16.23
CA GLU A 68 -5.01 -0.56 15.65
C GLU A 68 -6.05 0.00 14.66
N LYS A 69 -6.58 1.21 14.87
CA LYS A 69 -7.61 1.83 14.00
C LYS A 69 -7.06 2.30 12.65
N ILE A 70 -5.74 2.45 12.56
CA ILE A 70 -5.04 2.86 11.34
C ILE A 70 -4.09 1.77 10.82
N SER A 71 -4.20 0.56 11.37
CA SER A 71 -3.39 -0.60 11.00
C SER A 71 -3.68 -1.09 9.57
N GLY A 72 -2.80 -1.96 9.06
CA GLY A 72 -3.04 -2.64 7.78
C GLY A 72 -4.32 -3.47 7.79
N GLU A 73 -4.64 -4.09 8.93
CA GLU A 73 -5.88 -4.82 9.16
C GLU A 73 -7.10 -3.90 9.09
N ALA A 74 -7.07 -2.75 9.77
CA ALA A 74 -8.15 -1.77 9.72
C ALA A 74 -8.37 -1.22 8.31
N LEU A 75 -7.30 -0.92 7.58
CA LEU A 75 -7.39 -0.54 6.16
C LEU A 75 -8.03 -1.67 5.35
N HIS A 76 -7.56 -2.91 5.49
CA HIS A 76 -8.08 -4.04 4.74
C HIS A 76 -9.58 -4.28 4.98
N GLU A 77 -10.05 -4.16 6.23
CA GLU A 77 -11.48 -4.22 6.57
C GLU A 77 -12.27 -3.07 5.93
N TYR A 78 -11.75 -1.85 5.99
CA TYR A 78 -12.35 -0.68 5.35
C TYR A 78 -12.50 -0.88 3.83
N LEU A 79 -11.44 -1.36 3.17
CA LEU A 79 -11.45 -1.66 1.73
C LEU A 79 -12.54 -2.66 1.36
N LEU A 80 -12.64 -3.77 2.11
CA LEU A 80 -13.67 -4.79 1.86
C LEU A 80 -15.08 -4.24 2.02
N LYS A 81 -15.30 -3.41 3.03
CA LYS A 81 -16.62 -2.81 3.31
C LYS A 81 -17.06 -1.83 2.22
N ASN A 82 -16.13 -1.08 1.65
CA ASN A 82 -16.40 0.03 0.74
C ASN A 82 -16.06 -0.30 -0.73
N ASN A 83 -16.01 -1.59 -1.08
CA ASN A 83 -15.72 -2.06 -2.43
C ASN A 83 -14.38 -1.54 -3.01
N GLY A 84 -13.43 -1.24 -2.13
CA GLY A 84 -12.04 -0.92 -2.46
C GLY A 84 -11.26 -2.16 -2.89
N LYS A 85 -9.98 -1.98 -3.21
CA LYS A 85 -9.12 -3.09 -3.67
C LYS A 85 -7.82 -3.12 -2.88
N PHE A 86 -7.41 -4.31 -2.46
CA PHE A 86 -6.03 -4.61 -2.09
C PHE A 86 -5.39 -5.44 -3.21
N SER A 87 -4.09 -5.70 -3.10
CA SER A 87 -3.35 -6.46 -4.10
C SER A 87 -3.36 -5.84 -5.50
N VAL A 88 -3.11 -4.53 -5.61
CA VAL A 88 -3.07 -3.81 -6.89
C VAL A 88 -1.64 -3.75 -7.43
N SER A 89 -1.46 -4.11 -8.70
CA SER A 89 -0.18 -4.02 -9.39
C SER A 89 0.09 -2.56 -9.82
N CYS A 90 1.24 -2.01 -9.44
CA CYS A 90 1.68 -0.68 -9.92
C CYS A 90 2.16 -0.70 -11.39
N SER A 91 2.63 -1.84 -11.88
CA SER A 91 3.15 -1.99 -13.24
C SER A 91 2.93 -3.41 -13.77
N PRO A 92 2.95 -3.60 -15.11
CA PRO A 92 2.94 -4.93 -15.71
C PRO A 92 4.08 -5.80 -15.16
N GLY A 93 3.74 -6.98 -14.66
CA GLY A 93 4.71 -7.93 -14.10
C GLY A 93 5.06 -7.70 -12.62
N CYS A 94 4.51 -6.68 -11.95
CA CYS A 94 4.65 -6.54 -10.50
C CYS A 94 3.95 -7.71 -9.78
N MET A 95 4.74 -8.61 -9.20
CA MET A 95 4.24 -9.82 -8.53
C MET A 95 3.89 -9.59 -7.05
N ILE A 96 4.40 -8.51 -6.44
CA ILE A 96 4.14 -8.17 -5.03
C ILE A 96 2.77 -7.53 -4.87
N ARG A 97 2.41 -6.60 -5.76
CA ARG A 97 1.09 -5.95 -5.79
C ARG A 97 0.73 -5.28 -4.45
N CYS A 98 1.61 -4.44 -3.91
CA CYS A 98 1.40 -3.84 -2.58
C CYS A 98 0.37 -2.71 -2.55
N SER A 99 0.05 -2.11 -3.70
CA SER A 99 -0.85 -0.98 -3.78
C SER A 99 -2.29 -1.37 -3.46
N ASN A 100 -3.08 -0.37 -3.07
CA ASN A 100 -4.49 -0.46 -2.75
C ASN A 100 -5.28 0.65 -3.47
N ILE A 101 -6.60 0.51 -3.52
CA ILE A 101 -7.53 1.51 -4.03
C ILE A 101 -8.56 1.73 -2.93
N VAL A 102 -8.57 2.94 -2.36
CA VAL A 102 -9.48 3.32 -1.28
C VAL A 102 -10.68 4.05 -1.89
N ASN A 103 -11.87 3.59 -1.52
CA ASN A 103 -13.13 4.23 -1.89
C ASN A 103 -13.86 4.70 -0.63
N ASP A 104 -14.68 5.73 -0.77
CA ASP A 104 -15.62 6.17 0.26
C ASP A 104 -16.75 5.15 0.48
N LYS A 105 -17.59 5.42 1.48
CA LYS A 105 -18.78 4.62 1.81
C LYS A 105 -19.80 4.49 0.68
N ASP A 106 -19.79 5.42 -0.28
CA ASP A 106 -20.70 5.44 -1.44
C ASP A 106 -20.06 4.73 -2.66
N GLY A 107 -18.83 4.22 -2.50
CA GLY A 107 -18.07 3.49 -3.51
C GLY A 107 -17.29 4.39 -4.47
N ASN A 108 -17.22 5.70 -4.23
CA ASN A 108 -16.44 6.62 -5.04
C ASN A 108 -14.96 6.52 -4.67
N HIS A 109 -14.09 6.60 -5.67
CA HIS A 109 -12.65 6.60 -5.48
C HIS A 109 -12.20 7.81 -4.65
N ILE A 110 -11.33 7.59 -3.65
CA ILE A 110 -10.67 8.66 -2.88
C ILE A 110 -9.20 8.75 -3.31
N THR A 111 -8.42 7.69 -3.02
CA THR A 111 -6.98 7.65 -3.30
C THR A 111 -6.53 6.25 -3.71
N SER A 112 -5.33 6.15 -4.24
CA SER A 112 -4.65 4.88 -4.56
C SER A 112 -3.31 4.84 -3.86
N SER A 113 -2.87 3.65 -3.44
CA SER A 113 -1.59 3.47 -2.74
C SER A 113 -1.52 4.24 -1.42
N LEU A 114 -2.52 4.11 -0.54
CA LEU A 114 -2.37 4.63 0.81
C LEU A 114 -1.27 3.84 1.53
N GLU A 115 -0.09 4.45 1.70
CA GLU A 115 1.12 3.81 2.23
C GLU A 115 1.35 4.12 3.73
N TYR A 116 2.23 3.34 4.37
CA TYR A 116 2.59 3.42 5.78
C TYR A 116 3.06 4.82 6.16
N GLU A 117 3.93 5.44 5.37
CA GLU A 117 4.51 6.75 5.66
C GLU A 117 3.44 7.83 5.73
N THR A 118 2.51 7.86 4.76
CA THR A 118 1.37 8.78 4.78
C THR A 118 0.54 8.57 6.03
N VAL A 119 0.21 7.32 6.37
CA VAL A 119 -0.62 6.98 7.53
C VAL A 119 0.08 7.28 8.85
N ALA A 120 1.39 7.04 8.96
CA ALA A 120 2.14 7.34 10.18
C ALA A 120 2.29 8.85 10.38
N LEU A 121 2.67 9.59 9.34
CA LEU A 121 2.96 11.03 9.45
C LEU A 121 1.71 11.91 9.48
N ASN A 122 0.59 11.46 8.90
CA ASN A 122 -0.68 12.19 8.94
C ASN A 122 -1.70 11.58 9.92
N GLY A 123 -1.46 10.36 10.38
CA GLY A 123 -2.28 9.65 11.37
C GLY A 123 -1.73 9.79 12.78
N SER A 124 -0.95 8.81 13.24
CA SER A 124 -0.42 8.79 14.61
C SER A 124 0.35 10.06 14.97
N ASN A 125 1.14 10.60 14.04
CA ASN A 125 1.94 11.79 14.29
C ASN A 125 1.08 13.06 14.48
N LEU A 126 -0.14 13.09 13.94
CA LEU A 126 -1.12 14.17 14.10
C LEU A 126 -2.31 13.81 14.99
N LEU A 127 -2.30 12.61 15.59
CA LEU A 127 -3.40 12.04 16.38
C LEU A 127 -4.71 11.83 15.60
N VAL A 128 -4.63 11.56 14.30
CA VAL A 128 -5.76 11.16 13.45
C VAL A 128 -5.83 9.63 13.39
N ASN A 129 -6.99 9.06 13.67
CA ASN A 129 -7.22 7.61 13.78
C ASN A 129 -8.35 7.10 12.86
N ASP A 130 -8.52 7.73 11.70
CA ASP A 130 -9.64 7.51 10.78
C ASP A 130 -9.10 7.29 9.35
N ILE A 131 -9.31 6.08 8.82
CA ILE A 131 -8.79 5.66 7.51
C ILE A 131 -9.33 6.53 6.36
N GLU A 132 -10.60 6.94 6.41
CA GLU A 132 -11.21 7.74 5.35
C GLU A 132 -10.60 9.14 5.32
N LYS A 133 -10.42 9.75 6.49
CA LYS A 133 -9.74 11.05 6.60
C LYS A 133 -8.29 10.97 6.13
N LEU A 134 -7.58 9.89 6.45
CA LEU A 134 -6.21 9.68 5.99
C LEU A 134 -6.14 9.52 4.47
N ALA A 135 -7.08 8.79 3.88
CA ALA A 135 -7.20 8.67 2.43
C ALA A 135 -7.49 10.01 1.75
N ILE A 136 -8.32 10.88 2.36
CA ILE A 136 -8.58 12.24 1.85
C ILE A 136 -7.32 13.11 1.94
N ILE A 137 -6.56 13.02 3.04
CA ILE A 137 -5.28 13.74 3.17
C ILE A 137 -4.30 13.30 2.08
N ASP A 138 -4.15 11.99 1.89
CA ASP A 138 -3.32 11.39 0.85
C ASP A 138 -3.71 11.90 -0.55
N HIS A 139 -5.01 11.90 -0.86
CA HIS A 139 -5.54 12.44 -2.12
C HIS A 139 -5.14 13.90 -2.36
N VAL A 140 -5.27 14.76 -1.35
CA VAL A 140 -4.92 16.18 -1.46
C VAL A 140 -3.41 16.37 -1.64
N CYS A 141 -2.60 15.57 -0.95
CA CYS A 141 -1.15 15.57 -1.15
C CYS A 141 -0.77 15.14 -2.58
N ASP A 142 -1.35 14.05 -3.07
CA ASP A 142 -1.08 13.55 -4.42
C ASP A 142 -1.49 14.54 -5.52
N ASP A 143 -2.61 15.24 -5.36
CA ASP A 143 -3.12 16.20 -6.36
C ASP A 143 -2.26 17.47 -6.42
N PHE A 144 -1.66 17.88 -5.30
CA PHE A 144 -0.79 19.04 -5.25
C PHE A 144 0.69 18.74 -5.57
N GLY A 145 1.11 17.48 -5.46
CA GLY A 145 2.50 17.03 -5.67
C GLY A 145 3.45 17.42 -4.55
#